data_AF-A0A9J6EGE4-F1
#
_entry.id   AF-A0A9J6EGE4-F1
#
_cell.length_a   1.000
_cell.length_b   1.000
_cell.length_c   1.000
_cell.angle_alpha   90.00
_cell.angle_beta   90.00
_cell.angle_gamma   90.00
#
_symmetry.space_group_name_H-M   'P 1'
#
loop_
_entity.id
_entity.type
_entity.pdbx_description
1 polymer ?
#
loop_
_entity_poly.entity_id
_entity_poly.type
_entity_poly.pdbx_seq_one_letter_code
_entity_poly.pdbx_strand_id
1 'polypeptide(L)'
;MSERRKPTLSIPAQLIARVLEPALAACEQLSSRLAPADRSVHLLNCLQLAQTGLAVLEMTEPWLEELEARQKPHIDCLVEEQLEHFVSRLGSALADDPSRSGSIVPLPEPLCLQALSQGLAELCEQPEAWGTLPPLALLVGRQRQQAVRRAALNMLWHRYVQLYMRVRAATDEDLAEQLPLAPDTLREALLLPPLIEQREEQDGGGSQEAPSSTLGS
;
A
#
# COMPACT_ATOMS: atom_id res chain seq x y z
N MET A 1 32.17 38.21 -9.36
CA MET A 1 31.26 37.10 -9.71
C MET A 1 31.65 35.91 -8.84
N SER A 2 30.91 35.65 -7.77
CA SER A 2 31.21 34.55 -6.85
C SER A 2 30.85 33.21 -7.49
N GLU A 3 31.86 32.44 -7.88
CA GLU A 3 31.72 31.02 -8.16
C GLU A 3 31.31 30.32 -6.85
N ARG A 4 30.03 29.92 -6.78
CA ARG A 4 29.57 28.99 -5.76
C ARG A 4 30.28 27.66 -6.01
N ARG A 5 31.30 27.34 -5.19
CA ARG A 5 31.91 26.01 -5.15
C ARG A 5 30.80 25.00 -4.88
N LYS A 6 30.50 24.14 -5.86
CA LYS A 6 29.66 22.96 -5.65
C LYS A 6 30.31 22.12 -4.55
N PRO A 7 29.57 21.63 -3.55
CA PRO A 7 30.14 20.79 -2.51
C PRO A 7 30.76 19.56 -3.19
N THR A 8 32.08 19.43 -3.09
CA THR A 8 32.80 18.25 -3.57
C THR A 8 32.40 17.10 -2.66
N LEU A 9 31.56 16.19 -3.16
CA LEU A 9 31.23 14.94 -2.47
C LEU A 9 32.54 14.24 -2.06
N SER A 10 32.54 13.58 -0.90
CA SER A 10 33.67 12.76 -0.47
C SER A 10 33.96 11.66 -1.51
N ILE A 11 35.21 11.20 -1.61
CA ILE A 11 35.59 10.13 -2.56
C ILE A 11 34.68 8.89 -2.41
N PRO A 12 34.34 8.43 -1.18
CA PRO A 12 33.36 7.35 -0.99
C PRO A 12 31.99 7.67 -1.60
N ALA A 13 31.46 8.87 -1.38
CA ALA A 13 30.15 9.25 -1.89
C ALA A 13 30.11 9.36 -3.43
N GLN A 14 31.23 9.77 -4.06
CA GLN A 14 31.35 9.75 -5.53
C GLN A 14 31.38 8.31 -6.09
N LEU A 15 32.05 7.39 -5.41
CA LEU A 15 32.12 5.99 -5.84
C LEU A 15 30.75 5.31 -5.71
N ILE A 16 30.03 5.56 -4.61
CA ILE A 16 28.66 5.09 -4.42
C ILE A 16 27.76 5.62 -5.54
N ALA A 17 27.84 6.91 -5.89
CA ALA A 17 27.07 7.49 -7.00
C ALA A 17 27.30 6.73 -8.31
N ARG A 18 28.58 6.47 -8.64
CA ARG A 18 28.99 5.85 -9.89
C ARG A 18 28.54 4.40 -10.03
N VAL A 19 28.26 3.71 -8.92
CA VAL A 19 27.78 2.33 -8.92
C VAL A 19 26.27 2.26 -8.80
N LEU A 20 25.70 3.06 -7.88
CA LEU A 20 24.29 2.99 -7.53
C LEU A 20 23.39 3.61 -8.59
N GLU A 21 23.74 4.78 -9.13
CA GLU A 21 22.89 5.45 -10.12
C GLU A 21 22.68 4.59 -11.38
N PRO A 22 23.71 3.98 -11.99
CA PRO A 22 23.52 3.10 -13.14
C PRO A 22 22.72 1.84 -12.79
N ALA A 23 22.93 1.27 -11.60
CA ALA A 23 22.20 0.09 -11.16
C ALA A 23 20.69 0.38 -10.99
N LEU A 24 20.34 1.52 -10.38
CA LEU A 24 18.95 1.96 -10.24
C LEU A 24 18.32 2.26 -11.60
N ALA A 25 19.02 2.97 -12.48
CA ALA A 25 18.55 3.24 -13.84
C ALA A 25 18.31 1.95 -14.64
N ALA A 26 19.16 0.93 -14.48
CA ALA A 26 18.95 -0.37 -15.09
C ALA A 26 17.69 -1.06 -14.55
N CYS A 27 17.42 -1.01 -13.25
CA CYS A 27 16.19 -1.56 -12.66
C CYS A 27 14.93 -0.87 -13.20
N GLU A 28 14.97 0.45 -13.37
CA GLU A 28 13.86 1.20 -13.99
C GLU A 28 13.63 0.80 -15.44
N GLN A 29 14.70 0.61 -16.22
CA GLN A 29 14.60 0.17 -17.60
C GLN A 29 14.03 -1.24 -17.72
N LEU A 30 14.49 -2.18 -16.89
CA LEU A 30 14.02 -3.56 -16.87
C LEU A 30 12.54 -3.67 -16.51
N SER A 31 12.07 -2.81 -15.61
CA SER A 31 10.68 -2.80 -15.14
C SER A 31 9.75 -1.90 -15.96
N SER A 32 10.27 -1.17 -16.96
CA SER A 32 9.50 -0.20 -17.74
C SER A 32 8.30 -0.77 -18.50
N ARG A 33 8.30 -2.08 -18.79
CA ARG A 33 7.22 -2.78 -19.51
C ARG A 33 6.22 -3.48 -18.60
N LEU A 34 6.46 -3.48 -17.29
CA LEU A 34 5.55 -4.08 -16.32
C LEU A 34 4.33 -3.19 -16.10
N ALA A 35 3.24 -3.80 -15.62
CA ALA A 35 2.09 -3.04 -15.14
C ALA A 35 2.50 -2.12 -13.97
N PRO A 36 1.76 -1.03 -13.70
CA PRO A 36 2.15 -0.04 -12.69
C PRO A 36 2.39 -0.63 -11.29
N ALA A 37 1.52 -1.54 -10.85
CA ALA A 37 1.66 -2.23 -9.57
C ALA A 37 2.92 -3.11 -9.53
N ASP A 38 3.12 -3.95 -10.55
CA ASP A 38 4.28 -4.85 -10.65
C ASP A 38 5.61 -4.08 -10.70
N ARG A 39 5.63 -2.99 -11.48
CA ARG A 39 6.78 -2.08 -11.57
C ARG A 39 7.10 -1.46 -10.22
N SER A 40 6.08 -0.93 -9.53
CA SER A 40 6.26 -0.28 -8.24
C SER A 40 6.75 -1.26 -7.17
N VAL A 41 6.24 -2.49 -7.13
CA VAL A 41 6.74 -3.53 -6.22
C VAL A 41 8.21 -3.88 -6.53
N HIS A 42 8.54 -4.10 -7.80
CA HIS A 42 9.92 -4.38 -8.20
C HIS A 42 10.87 -3.27 -7.77
N LEU A 43 10.55 -2.01 -8.08
CA LEU A 43 11.39 -0.87 -7.76
C LEU A 43 11.49 -0.63 -6.25
N LEU A 44 10.41 -0.79 -5.49
CA LEU A 44 10.46 -0.70 -4.02
C LEU A 44 11.36 -1.77 -3.40
N ASN A 45 11.33 -2.99 -3.92
CA ASN A 45 12.21 -4.07 -3.46
C ASN A 45 13.68 -3.77 -3.78
N CYS A 46 13.99 -3.28 -4.99
CA CYS A 46 15.34 -2.90 -5.39
C CYS A 46 15.87 -1.70 -4.58
N LEU A 47 15.06 -0.66 -4.39
CA LEU A 47 15.39 0.51 -3.58
C LEU A 47 15.62 0.11 -2.12
N GLN A 48 14.82 -0.82 -1.59
CA GLN A 48 15.02 -1.32 -0.23
C GLN A 48 16.31 -2.09 -0.07
N LEU A 49 16.66 -2.92 -1.04
CA LEU A 49 17.93 -3.64 -1.03
C LEU A 49 19.11 -2.66 -1.02
N ALA A 50 19.05 -1.62 -1.86
CA ALA A 50 20.05 -0.55 -1.85
C ALA A 50 20.10 0.18 -0.50
N GLN A 51 18.95 0.54 0.08
CA GLN A 51 18.88 1.25 1.35
C GLN A 51 19.48 0.43 2.50
N THR A 52 19.13 -0.85 2.61
CA THR A 52 19.69 -1.76 3.63
C THR A 52 21.19 -1.98 3.47
N GLY A 53 21.68 -2.07 2.22
CA GLY A 53 23.11 -2.20 1.94
C GLY A 53 23.91 -0.93 2.25
N LEU A 54 23.33 0.25 2.06
CA LEU A 54 23.98 1.52 2.40
C LEU A 54 23.91 1.85 3.89
N ALA A 55 22.87 1.43 4.59
CA ALA A 55 22.65 1.77 6.01
C ALA A 55 23.77 1.29 6.96
N VAL A 56 24.59 0.32 6.53
CA VAL A 56 25.74 -0.18 7.31
C VAL A 56 27.06 0.55 7.02
N LEU A 57 27.06 1.48 6.07
CA LEU A 57 28.23 2.24 5.65
C LEU A 57 28.23 3.63 6.28
N GLU A 58 29.41 4.22 6.44
CA GLU A 58 29.54 5.60 6.90
C GLU A 58 29.30 6.60 5.75
N MET A 59 28.78 7.79 6.09
CA MET A 59 28.59 8.90 5.15
C MET A 59 27.59 8.62 4.01
N THR A 60 26.58 7.80 4.26
CA THR A 60 25.53 7.43 3.30
C THR A 60 24.17 8.08 3.58
N GLU A 61 24.05 8.90 4.63
CA GLU A 61 22.81 9.63 4.98
C GLU A 61 22.16 10.33 3.78
N PRO A 62 22.87 11.12 2.94
CA PRO A 62 22.24 11.78 1.79
C PRO A 62 21.71 10.79 0.75
N TRP A 63 22.31 9.59 0.65
CA TRP A 63 21.81 8.54 -0.23
C TRP A 63 20.58 7.85 0.34
N LEU A 64 20.53 7.66 1.66
CA LEU A 64 19.35 7.09 2.32
C LEU A 64 18.14 8.01 2.15
N GLU A 65 18.32 9.32 2.35
CA GLU A 65 17.27 10.34 2.12
C GLU A 65 16.78 10.33 0.66
N GLU A 66 17.70 10.28 -0.31
CA GLU A 66 17.37 10.21 -1.73
C GLU A 66 16.61 8.91 -2.09
N LEU A 67 17.04 7.77 -1.55
CA LEU A 67 16.37 6.48 -1.77
C LEU A 67 14.95 6.48 -1.18
N GLU A 68 14.75 7.06 0.00
CA GLU A 68 13.43 7.21 0.60
C GLU A 68 12.52 8.12 -0.25
N ALA A 69 13.05 9.23 -0.75
CA ALA A 69 12.33 10.13 -1.65
C ALA A 69 11.88 9.40 -2.94
N ARG A 70 12.73 8.53 -3.49
CA ARG A 70 12.40 7.71 -4.67
C ARG A 70 11.38 6.59 -4.40
N GLN A 71 11.31 6.08 -3.17
CA GLN A 71 10.30 5.09 -2.82
C GLN A 71 8.89 5.69 -2.80
N LYS A 72 8.75 6.96 -2.40
CA LYS A 72 7.45 7.58 -2.16
C LYS A 72 6.47 7.49 -3.36
N PRO A 73 6.84 7.86 -4.61
CA PRO A 73 5.92 7.75 -5.75
C PRO A 73 5.45 6.31 -6.02
N HIS A 74 6.29 5.31 -5.75
CA HIS A 74 5.92 3.90 -5.93
C HIS A 74 4.98 3.42 -4.83
N ILE A 75 5.16 3.89 -3.59
CA ILE A 75 4.21 3.65 -2.50
C ILE A 75 2.86 4.27 -2.85
N ASP A 76 2.86 5.54 -3.27
CA ASP A 76 1.63 6.26 -3.63
C ASP A 76 0.89 5.53 -4.78
N CYS A 77 1.62 5.03 -5.79
CA CYS A 77 1.06 4.20 -6.86
C CYS A 77 0.43 2.90 -6.33
N LEU A 78 1.10 2.16 -5.43
CA LEU A 78 0.51 0.95 -4.85
C LEU A 78 -0.71 1.22 -3.98
N VAL A 79 -0.75 2.37 -3.30
CA VAL A 79 -1.93 2.80 -2.54
C VAL A 79 -3.10 3.06 -3.48
N GLU A 80 -2.88 3.75 -4.60
CA GLU A 80 -3.91 3.97 -5.62
C GLU A 80 -4.41 2.66 -6.22
N GLU A 81 -3.52 1.76 -6.64
CA GLU A 81 -3.90 0.45 -7.18
C GLU A 81 -4.69 -0.37 -6.15
N GLN A 82 -4.24 -0.40 -4.88
CA GLN A 82 -4.94 -1.09 -3.80
C GLN A 82 -6.33 -0.51 -3.51
N LEU A 83 -6.47 0.82 -3.62
CA LEU A 83 -7.75 1.50 -3.50
C LEU A 83 -8.68 1.11 -4.66
N GLU A 84 -8.20 1.14 -5.90
CA GLU A 84 -9.01 0.76 -7.07
C GLU A 84 -9.42 -0.72 -7.02
N HIS A 85 -8.59 -1.59 -6.46
CA HIS A 85 -9.00 -2.97 -6.16
C HIS A 85 -10.18 -3.04 -5.18
N PHE A 86 -10.16 -2.25 -4.09
CA PHE A 86 -11.30 -2.18 -3.17
C PHE A 86 -12.55 -1.59 -3.84
N VAL A 87 -12.40 -0.49 -4.57
CA VAL A 87 -13.51 0.17 -5.28
C VAL A 87 -14.14 -0.76 -6.31
N SER A 88 -13.34 -1.51 -7.08
CA SER A 88 -13.85 -2.48 -8.05
C SER A 88 -14.76 -3.55 -7.45
N ARG A 89 -14.53 -3.89 -6.18
CA ARG A 89 -15.34 -4.86 -5.42
C ARG A 89 -16.55 -4.21 -4.73
N LEU A 90 -16.46 -2.95 -4.34
CA LEU A 90 -17.55 -2.17 -3.73
C LEU A 90 -18.54 -1.60 -4.76
N GLY A 91 -18.19 -1.66 -6.05
CA GLY A 91 -19.00 -1.15 -7.14
C GLY A 91 -18.69 0.30 -7.53
N SER A 92 -19.37 0.78 -8.56
CA SER A 92 -19.06 2.06 -9.22
C SER A 92 -19.42 3.31 -8.41
N ALA A 93 -20.17 3.19 -7.31
CA ALA A 93 -20.57 4.34 -6.48
C ALA A 93 -19.39 5.15 -5.92
N LEU A 94 -18.22 4.52 -5.76
CA LEU A 94 -16.98 5.14 -5.29
C LEU A 94 -15.93 5.37 -6.40
N ALA A 95 -16.28 5.08 -7.66
CA ALA A 95 -15.38 5.24 -8.80
C ALA A 95 -15.20 6.72 -9.18
N ASP A 96 -16.25 7.53 -9.02
CA ASP A 96 -16.20 8.94 -9.36
C ASP A 96 -15.61 9.77 -8.20
N ASP A 97 -14.37 10.21 -8.37
CA ASP A 97 -13.73 11.16 -7.46
C ASP A 97 -14.03 12.61 -7.90
N PRO A 98 -14.91 13.35 -7.18
CA PRO A 98 -15.22 14.74 -7.52
C PRO A 98 -13.99 15.66 -7.41
N SER A 99 -12.98 15.27 -6.63
CA SER A 99 -11.72 16.01 -6.48
C SER A 99 -10.87 15.98 -7.74
N ARG A 100 -11.00 14.93 -8.56
CA ARG A 100 -10.29 14.79 -9.85
C ARG A 100 -11.05 15.42 -11.02
N SER A 101 -12.37 15.38 -11.02
CA SER A 101 -13.16 15.71 -12.23
C SER A 101 -13.57 17.17 -12.39
N GLY A 102 -13.51 18.02 -11.36
CA GLY A 102 -13.92 19.44 -11.47
C GLY A 102 -15.37 19.65 -11.98
N SER A 103 -16.14 18.57 -12.10
CA SER A 103 -17.46 18.48 -12.71
C SER A 103 -18.45 18.02 -11.65
N ILE A 104 -19.71 18.41 -11.82
CA ILE A 104 -20.81 17.95 -10.98
C ILE A 104 -20.99 16.45 -11.25
N VAL A 105 -20.48 15.62 -10.36
CA VAL A 105 -20.66 14.18 -10.43
C VAL A 105 -22.14 13.87 -10.12
N PRO A 106 -22.85 13.11 -10.97
CA PRO A 106 -24.23 12.71 -10.70
C PRO A 106 -24.30 11.84 -9.44
N LEU A 107 -25.47 11.81 -8.80
CA LEU A 107 -25.72 10.88 -7.70
C LEU A 107 -25.70 9.45 -8.24
N PRO A 108 -25.09 8.48 -7.52
CA PRO A 108 -25.11 7.10 -7.94
C PRO A 108 -26.53 6.53 -7.97
N GLU A 109 -26.76 5.57 -8.86
CA GLU A 109 -28.03 4.83 -8.91
C GLU A 109 -28.26 4.04 -7.60
N PRO A 110 -29.52 3.84 -7.18
CA PRO A 110 -29.87 3.08 -5.97
C PRO A 110 -29.21 1.69 -5.90
N LEU A 111 -29.16 0.99 -7.04
CA LEU A 111 -28.55 -0.34 -7.12
C LEU A 111 -27.04 -0.31 -6.80
N CYS A 112 -26.35 0.75 -7.20
CA CYS A 112 -24.93 0.94 -6.89
C CYS A 112 -24.71 1.23 -5.39
N LEU A 113 -25.62 1.96 -4.75
CA LEU A 113 -25.59 2.19 -3.30
C LEU A 113 -25.88 0.90 -2.52
N GLN A 114 -26.78 0.05 -3.00
CA GLN A 114 -27.05 -1.25 -2.41
C GLN A 114 -25.85 -2.21 -2.54
N ALA A 115 -25.18 -2.23 -3.69
CA ALA A 115 -23.95 -3.03 -3.86
C ALA A 115 -22.83 -2.53 -2.95
N LEU A 116 -22.66 -1.21 -2.87
CA LEU A 116 -21.73 -0.58 -1.93
C LEU A 116 -22.07 -0.96 -0.49
N SER A 117 -23.35 -0.98 -0.13
CA SER A 117 -23.75 -1.22 1.24
C SER A 117 -23.47 -2.65 1.70
N GLN A 118 -23.76 -3.62 0.85
CA GLN A 118 -23.41 -5.03 1.05
C GLN A 118 -21.89 -5.22 1.12
N GLY A 119 -21.15 -4.64 0.18
CA GLY A 119 -19.70 -4.77 0.16
C GLY A 119 -19.01 -4.12 1.37
N LEU A 120 -19.50 -2.98 1.86
CA LEU A 120 -18.99 -2.36 3.09
C LEU A 120 -19.29 -3.21 4.32
N ALA A 121 -20.48 -3.83 4.40
CA ALA A 121 -20.81 -4.75 5.48
C ALA A 121 -19.86 -5.95 5.48
N GLU A 122 -19.66 -6.59 4.32
CA GLU A 122 -18.70 -7.70 4.16
C GLU A 122 -17.27 -7.29 4.52
N LEU A 123 -16.84 -6.08 4.12
CA LEU A 123 -15.51 -5.57 4.45
C LEU A 123 -15.33 -5.36 5.96
N CYS A 124 -16.37 -4.89 6.66
CA CYS A 124 -16.33 -4.69 8.11
C CYS A 124 -16.35 -6.02 8.87
N GLU A 125 -17.12 -7.00 8.41
CA GLU A 125 -17.19 -8.33 9.04
C GLU A 125 -15.93 -9.16 8.78
N GLN A 126 -15.38 -9.10 7.57
CA GLN A 126 -14.28 -9.95 7.12
C GLN A 126 -13.22 -9.13 6.36
N PRO A 127 -12.46 -8.24 7.03
CA PRO A 127 -11.48 -7.41 6.36
C PRO A 127 -10.40 -8.25 5.67
N GLU A 128 -9.99 -9.40 6.22
CA GLU A 128 -8.96 -10.26 5.62
C GLU A 128 -9.41 -10.89 4.29
N ALA A 129 -10.69 -11.22 4.14
CA ALA A 129 -11.26 -11.80 2.91
C ALA A 129 -11.24 -10.80 1.74
N TRP A 130 -11.08 -9.51 2.04
CA TRP A 130 -10.96 -8.48 1.01
C TRP A 130 -9.61 -8.47 0.29
N GLY A 131 -8.65 -9.28 0.78
CA GLY A 131 -7.39 -9.57 0.10
C GLY A 131 -6.49 -8.35 -0.06
N THR A 132 -5.25 -8.58 -0.49
CA THR A 132 -4.36 -7.55 -1.01
C THR A 132 -4.20 -7.77 -2.50
N LEU A 133 -3.90 -6.72 -3.25
CA LEU A 133 -3.61 -6.83 -4.67
C LEU A 133 -2.48 -7.87 -4.88
N PRO A 134 -2.59 -8.80 -5.84
CA PRO A 134 -1.60 -9.87 -6.00
C PRO A 134 -0.14 -9.39 -6.02
N PRO A 135 0.21 -8.27 -6.69
CA PRO A 135 1.59 -7.75 -6.68
C PRO A 135 2.06 -7.33 -5.28
N LEU A 136 1.18 -6.82 -4.41
CA LEU A 136 1.56 -6.41 -3.04
C LEU A 136 2.10 -7.59 -2.22
N ALA A 137 1.66 -8.82 -2.51
CA ALA A 137 2.18 -10.00 -1.82
C ALA A 137 3.69 -10.22 -2.04
N LEU A 138 4.24 -9.68 -3.13
CA LEU A 138 5.66 -9.75 -3.48
C LEU A 138 6.48 -8.58 -2.90
N LEU A 139 5.84 -7.59 -2.28
CA LEU A 139 6.54 -6.48 -1.64
C LEU A 139 7.26 -6.98 -0.39
N VAL A 140 8.55 -6.69 -0.27
CA VAL A 140 9.36 -7.13 0.87
C VAL A 140 8.94 -6.38 2.14
N GLY A 141 8.57 -7.15 3.17
CA GLY A 141 8.21 -6.65 4.49
C GLY A 141 6.70 -6.51 4.71
N ARG A 142 6.15 -7.31 5.63
CA ARG A 142 4.72 -7.29 6.00
C ARG A 142 4.25 -5.90 6.45
N GLN A 143 5.10 -5.16 7.17
CA GLN A 143 4.77 -3.82 7.64
C GLN A 143 4.47 -2.86 6.49
N ARG A 144 5.17 -2.97 5.35
CA ARG A 144 4.91 -2.12 4.17
C ARG A 144 3.63 -2.52 3.48
N GLN A 145 3.36 -3.81 3.36
CA GLN A 145 2.10 -4.32 2.81
C GLN A 145 0.91 -3.79 3.63
N GLN A 146 1.01 -3.88 4.96
CA GLN A 146 0.01 -3.34 5.88
C GLN A 146 -0.11 -1.82 5.79
N ALA A 147 1.00 -1.09 5.65
CA ALA A 147 0.99 0.36 5.50
C ALA A 147 0.28 0.81 4.22
N VAL A 148 0.59 0.19 3.07
CA VAL A 148 -0.08 0.46 1.80
C VAL A 148 -1.57 0.15 1.89
N ARG A 149 -1.92 -1.01 2.45
CA ARG A 149 -3.32 -1.40 2.66
C ARG A 149 -4.07 -0.41 3.54
N ARG A 150 -3.49 0.00 4.67
CA ARG A 150 -4.09 0.95 5.61
C ARG A 150 -4.25 2.33 4.97
N ALA A 151 -3.27 2.79 4.21
CA ALA A 151 -3.37 4.04 3.45
C ALA A 151 -4.50 3.97 2.40
N ALA A 152 -4.64 2.85 1.70
CA ALA A 152 -5.74 2.66 0.74
C ALA A 152 -7.12 2.64 1.43
N LEU A 153 -7.26 1.98 2.60
CA LEU A 153 -8.49 2.02 3.39
C LEU A 153 -8.81 3.43 3.90
N ASN A 154 -7.81 4.23 4.28
CA ASN A 154 -8.01 5.64 4.63
C ASN A 154 -8.55 6.43 3.43
N MET A 155 -7.99 6.26 2.24
CA MET A 155 -8.48 6.92 1.03
C MET A 155 -9.89 6.47 0.65
N LEU A 156 -10.18 5.19 0.80
CA LEU A 156 -11.52 4.63 0.60
C LEU A 156 -12.53 5.30 1.54
N TRP A 157 -12.18 5.42 2.82
CA TRP A 157 -13.00 6.13 3.80
C TRP A 157 -13.25 7.59 3.39
N HIS A 158 -12.23 8.30 2.91
CA HIS A 158 -12.40 9.67 2.41
C HIS A 158 -13.36 9.74 1.22
N ARG A 159 -13.27 8.82 0.25
CA ARG A 159 -14.23 8.74 -0.88
C ARG A 159 -15.64 8.45 -0.37
N TYR A 160 -15.80 7.55 0.59
CA TYR A 160 -17.10 7.25 1.21
C TYR A 160 -17.70 8.47 1.91
N VAL A 161 -16.92 9.22 2.71
CA VAL A 161 -17.39 10.45 3.37
C VAL A 161 -17.94 11.44 2.35
N GLN A 162 -17.22 11.66 1.24
CA GLN A 162 -17.67 12.58 0.19
C GLN A 162 -18.99 12.12 -0.44
N LEU A 163 -19.13 10.82 -0.74
CA LEU A 163 -20.36 10.25 -1.25
C LEU A 163 -21.52 10.40 -0.25
N TYR A 164 -21.29 10.03 1.02
CA TYR A 164 -22.26 10.10 2.09
C TYR A 164 -22.81 11.52 2.26
N MET A 165 -21.93 12.53 2.25
CA MET A 165 -22.35 13.93 2.33
C MET A 165 -23.17 14.37 1.12
N ARG A 166 -22.80 13.92 -0.09
CA ARG A 166 -23.52 14.25 -1.33
C ARG A 166 -24.92 13.67 -1.36
N VAL A 167 -25.08 12.40 -0.97
CA VAL A 167 -26.39 11.73 -0.92
C VAL A 167 -27.28 12.40 0.13
N ARG A 168 -26.77 12.69 1.34
CA ARG A 168 -27.56 13.35 2.38
C ARG A 168 -27.93 14.80 2.04
N ALA A 169 -27.10 15.50 1.27
CA ALA A 169 -27.41 16.83 0.78
C ALA A 169 -28.50 16.85 -0.30
N ALA A 170 -28.74 15.73 -0.99
CA ALA A 170 -29.74 15.62 -2.05
C ALA A 170 -31.19 15.61 -1.53
N THR A 171 -31.41 15.50 -0.22
CA THR A 171 -32.76 15.45 0.42
C THR A 171 -33.65 14.29 -0.06
N ASP A 172 -33.06 13.28 -0.69
CA ASP A 172 -33.74 12.06 -1.10
C ASP A 172 -33.67 11.05 0.06
N GLU A 173 -34.81 10.84 0.74
CA GLU A 173 -34.89 9.95 1.91
C GLU A 173 -34.66 8.48 1.51
N ASP A 174 -35.15 8.05 0.35
CA ASP A 174 -35.02 6.67 -0.14
C ASP A 174 -33.55 6.31 -0.42
N LEU A 175 -32.75 7.26 -0.93
CA LEU A 175 -31.31 7.09 -1.13
C LEU A 175 -30.53 7.15 0.19
N ALA A 176 -30.97 7.99 1.13
CA ALA A 176 -30.32 8.12 2.43
C ALA A 176 -30.47 6.85 3.28
N GLU A 177 -31.60 6.14 3.18
CA GLU A 177 -31.83 4.85 3.87
C GLU A 177 -30.96 3.71 3.32
N GLN A 178 -30.51 3.81 2.06
CA GLN A 178 -29.66 2.79 1.44
C GLN A 178 -28.19 2.87 1.88
N LEU A 179 -27.77 3.96 2.53
CA LEU A 179 -26.43 4.10 3.09
C LEU A 179 -26.33 3.34 4.43
N PRO A 180 -25.45 2.34 4.54
CA PRO A 180 -25.51 1.39 5.65
C PRO A 180 -24.91 1.91 6.96
N LEU A 181 -23.88 2.76 6.89
CA LEU A 181 -23.07 3.13 8.06
C LEU A 181 -22.77 4.64 8.08
N ALA A 182 -22.80 5.22 9.27
CA ALA A 182 -22.22 6.53 9.49
C ALA A 182 -20.69 6.47 9.23
N PRO A 183 -20.08 7.51 8.65
CA PRO A 183 -18.65 7.50 8.34
C PRO A 183 -17.74 7.29 9.56
N ASP A 184 -18.17 7.72 10.74
CA ASP A 184 -17.42 7.51 11.99
C ASP A 184 -17.40 6.02 12.37
N THR A 185 -18.54 5.33 12.30
CA THR A 185 -18.62 3.89 12.54
C THR A 185 -17.79 3.09 11.54
N LEU A 186 -17.80 3.50 10.26
CA LEU A 186 -16.96 2.86 9.25
C LEU A 186 -15.47 3.05 9.53
N ARG A 187 -15.07 4.23 10.01
CA ARG A 187 -13.68 4.50 10.41
C ARG A 187 -13.26 3.63 11.59
N GLU A 188 -14.12 3.50 12.59
CA GLU A 188 -13.88 2.64 13.75
C GLU A 188 -13.75 1.16 13.34
N ALA A 189 -14.57 0.68 12.41
CA ALA A 189 -14.50 -0.69 11.92
C ALA A 189 -13.24 -0.97 11.07
N LEU A 190 -12.83 -0.02 10.21
CA LEU A 190 -11.76 -0.28 9.22
C LEU A 190 -10.35 0.10 9.68
N LEU A 191 -10.22 1.14 10.52
CA LEU A 191 -8.93 1.82 10.74
C LEU A 191 -8.44 1.77 12.19
N LEU A 192 -9.33 1.47 13.14
CA LEU A 192 -9.00 1.35 14.56
C LEU A 192 -8.58 -0.05 15.02
N PRO A 193 -9.01 -1.17 14.43
CA PRO A 193 -8.44 -2.47 14.78
C PRO A 193 -6.95 -2.47 14.38
N PRO A 194 -6.05 -3.05 15.19
CA PRO A 194 -4.77 -3.46 14.65
C PRO A 194 -5.07 -4.46 13.54
N LEU A 195 -4.61 -4.17 12.31
CA LEU A 195 -4.55 -5.20 11.27
C LEU A 195 -3.67 -6.29 11.87
N ILE A 196 -4.32 -7.36 12.33
CA ILE A 196 -3.77 -8.33 13.27
C ILE A 196 -2.38 -8.73 12.80
N GLU A 197 -1.38 -8.47 13.63
CA GLU A 197 -0.08 -9.12 13.51
C GLU A 197 -0.34 -10.62 13.65
N GLN A 198 -0.44 -11.31 12.52
CA GLN A 198 -0.46 -12.77 12.52
C GLN A 198 0.91 -13.26 13.00
N ARG A 199 1.02 -13.39 14.32
CA ARG A 199 1.71 -14.44 15.08
C ARG A 199 3.04 -14.87 14.45
N GLU A 200 4.07 -14.06 14.65
CA GLU A 200 5.41 -14.60 14.81
C GLU A 200 5.48 -15.25 16.19
N GLU A 201 5.08 -16.53 16.30
CA GLU A 201 5.46 -17.40 17.42
C GLU A 201 5.06 -18.85 17.07
N GLN A 202 5.99 -19.56 16.46
CA GLN A 202 6.41 -20.92 16.83
C GLN A 202 7.63 -21.31 15.98
N ASP A 203 8.77 -20.73 16.34
CA ASP A 203 10.01 -21.51 16.34
C ASP A 203 10.30 -21.87 17.81
N GLY A 204 10.67 -23.12 18.06
CA GLY A 204 11.09 -23.58 19.38
C GLY A 204 10.49 -24.91 19.86
N GLY A 205 11.17 -26.01 19.53
CA GLY A 205 11.32 -27.13 20.47
C GLY A 205 10.54 -28.42 20.19
N GLY A 206 10.88 -29.10 19.10
CA GLY A 206 10.55 -30.52 18.90
C GLY A 206 11.80 -31.36 18.70
N SER A 207 12.62 -31.51 19.75
CA SER A 207 13.56 -32.63 19.80
C SER A 207 12.76 -33.90 20.02
N GLN A 208 12.67 -34.77 19.01
CA GLN A 208 12.22 -36.15 19.18
C GLN A 208 13.20 -37.09 18.48
N GLU A 209 14.10 -37.59 19.34
CA GLU A 209 14.73 -38.92 19.38
C GLU A 209 14.85 -39.74 18.08
N ALA A 210 16.10 -39.99 17.70
CA ALA A 210 16.49 -41.05 16.78
C ALA A 210 16.18 -42.44 17.40
N PRO A 211 15.64 -43.40 16.64
CA PRO A 211 15.48 -44.76 17.12
C PRO A 211 16.84 -45.47 17.14
N SER A 212 17.18 -45.98 18.32
CA SER A 212 18.38 -46.77 18.61
C SER A 212 18.38 -48.08 17.81
N SER A 213 19.49 -48.34 17.12
CA SER A 213 19.80 -49.61 16.50
C SER A 213 19.88 -50.72 17.56
N THR A 214 18.96 -51.68 17.51
CA THR A 214 19.07 -52.93 18.25
C THR A 214 19.92 -53.90 17.43
N LEU A 215 21.21 -53.99 17.77
CA LEU A 215 22.09 -55.10 17.39
C LEU A 215 21.76 -56.28 18.31
N GLY A 216 21.00 -57.25 17.79
CA GLY A 216 20.84 -58.57 18.38
C GLY A 216 21.85 -59.53 17.75
N SER A 217 22.73 -60.07 18.59
CA SER A 217 23.54 -61.27 18.33
C SER A 217 22.67 -62.53 18.33
#